data_AF-A0A657PI50-F1
#
_entry.id   AF-A0A657PI50-F1
#
_cell.length_a   1.000
_cell.length_b   1.000
_cell.length_c   1.000
_cell.angle_alpha   90.00
_cell.angle_beta   90.00
_cell.angle_gamma   90.00
#
_symmetry.space_group_name_H-M   'P 1'
#
loop_
_entity.id
_entity.type
_entity.pdbx_description
1 polymer ?
#
loop_
_entity_poly.entity_id
_entity_poly.type
_entity_poly.pdbx_seq_one_letter_code
_entity_poly.pdbx_strand_id
1 'polypeptide(L)'
;MIDLIRKQRYLIDFTLSSLLRRKGKNLGLLLVYTLIVFMLASIMLFTHALRQEAGMVLQSAPEIILQRMVAGRHALVPADYLEKMGSLRGVTDKKGRLWGYFYDPTVKANYTMMVDEARGLTAMEVVIGAGIARAKGIGIGDYISFRAYDGDAFSFQVKEIINPVTELVSSDLV
;
A
#
# COMPACT_ATOMS: atom_id res chain seq x y z
N MET A 1 39.70 -43.18 -1.07
CA MET A 1 38.54 -42.30 -0.77
C MET A 1 38.54 -41.78 0.67
N ILE A 2 38.72 -42.65 1.68
CA ILE A 2 38.73 -42.28 3.11
C ILE A 2 39.87 -41.32 3.48
N ASP A 3 41.05 -41.46 2.87
CA ASP A 3 42.21 -40.59 3.17
C ASP A 3 42.05 -39.17 2.62
N LEU A 4 41.32 -38.99 1.52
CA LEU A 4 41.00 -37.66 1.00
C LEU A 4 40.10 -36.90 2.00
N ILE A 5 39.09 -37.58 2.55
CA ILE A 5 38.17 -37.02 3.55
C ILE A 5 38.91 -36.67 4.84
N ARG A 6 39.80 -37.56 5.33
CA ARG A 6 40.63 -37.28 6.51
C ARG A 6 41.53 -36.06 6.30
N LYS A 7 42.15 -35.93 5.12
CA LYS A 7 42.97 -34.78 4.78
C LYS A 7 42.17 -33.48 4.78
N GLN A 8 40.98 -33.47 4.19
CA GLN A 8 40.11 -32.28 4.21
C GLN A 8 39.67 -31.92 5.63
N ARG A 9 39.34 -32.91 6.46
CA ARG A 9 38.98 -32.68 7.87
C ARG A 9 40.11 -32.00 8.65
N TYR A 10 41.34 -32.50 8.54
CA TYR A 10 42.48 -31.88 9.24
C TYR A 10 42.77 -30.46 8.76
N LEU A 11 42.59 -30.18 7.46
CA LEU A 11 42.70 -28.82 6.92
C LEU A 11 41.63 -27.90 7.50
N ILE A 12 40.38 -28.36 7.60
CA ILE A 12 39.28 -27.60 8.20
C ILE A 12 39.56 -27.30 9.68
N ASP A 13 39.97 -28.31 10.46
CA ASP A 13 40.28 -28.17 11.89
C ASP A 13 41.43 -27.16 12.14
N PHE A 14 42.49 -27.22 11.32
CA PHE A 14 43.58 -26.27 11.38
C PHE A 14 43.12 -24.84 11.02
N THR A 15 42.27 -24.70 10.01
CA THR A 15 41.75 -23.41 9.54
C THR A 15 40.83 -22.78 10.59
N LEU A 16 39.90 -23.55 11.16
CA LEU A 16 39.01 -23.11 12.24
C LEU A 16 39.80 -22.68 13.49
N SER A 17 40.80 -23.47 13.90
CA SER A 17 41.65 -23.14 15.03
C SER A 17 42.44 -21.84 14.80
N SER A 18 42.94 -21.63 13.57
CA SER A 18 43.63 -20.40 13.17
C SER A 18 42.68 -19.19 13.15
N LEU A 19 41.44 -19.36 12.69
CA LEU A 19 40.42 -18.31 12.70
C LEU A 19 40.01 -17.93 14.14
N LEU A 20 39.89 -18.91 15.03
CA LEU A 20 39.56 -18.71 16.44
C LEU A 20 40.65 -17.96 17.21
N ARG A 21 41.90 -17.92 16.74
CA ARG A 21 42.99 -17.17 17.38
C ARG A 21 42.92 -15.66 17.13
N ARG A 22 42.20 -15.22 16.09
CA ARG A 22 42.04 -13.80 15.71
C ARG A 22 40.55 -13.41 15.61
N LYS A 23 39.76 -13.76 16.64
CA LYS A 23 38.28 -13.64 16.64
C LYS A 23 37.78 -12.24 16.26
N GLY A 24 38.37 -11.18 16.81
CA GLY A 24 37.93 -9.81 16.52
C GLY A 24 38.06 -9.43 15.04
N LYS A 25 39.22 -9.69 14.43
CA LYS A 25 39.45 -9.40 13.00
C LYS A 25 38.52 -10.22 12.11
N ASN A 26 38.38 -11.51 12.39
CA ASN A 26 37.58 -12.41 11.55
C ASN A 26 36.07 -12.13 11.70
N LEU A 27 35.61 -11.81 12.90
CA LEU A 27 34.22 -11.40 13.14
C LEU A 27 33.93 -10.05 12.47
N GLY A 28 34.87 -9.10 12.53
CA GLY A 28 34.73 -7.82 11.83
C GLY A 28 34.62 -7.99 10.31
N LEU A 29 35.48 -8.83 9.72
CA LEU A 29 35.38 -9.17 8.29
C LEU A 29 34.06 -9.84 7.96
N LEU A 30 33.63 -10.84 8.75
CA LEU A 30 32.36 -11.53 8.56
C LEU A 30 31.19 -10.55 8.63
N LEU A 31 31.19 -9.64 9.59
CA LEU A 31 30.14 -8.62 9.74
C LEU A 31 30.10 -7.70 8.52
N VAL A 32 31.25 -7.18 8.06
CA VAL A 32 31.31 -6.30 6.90
C VAL A 32 30.81 -7.00 5.64
N TYR A 33 31.28 -8.23 5.37
CA TYR A 33 30.81 -8.99 4.21
C TYR A 33 29.32 -9.32 4.30
N THR A 34 28.84 -9.71 5.48
CA THR A 34 27.41 -9.97 5.71
C THR A 34 26.59 -8.72 5.46
N LEU A 35 27.03 -7.56 5.96
CA LEU A 35 26.34 -6.28 5.78
C LEU A 35 26.25 -5.88 4.31
N ILE A 36 27.35 -6.06 3.54
CA ILE A 36 27.37 -5.76 2.11
C ILE A 36 26.38 -6.66 1.35
N VAL A 37 26.43 -7.97 1.58
CA VAL A 37 25.52 -8.93 0.93
C VAL A 37 24.07 -8.66 1.34
N PHE A 38 23.82 -8.43 2.63
CA PHE A 38 22.51 -8.11 3.17
C PHE A 38 21.94 -6.83 2.55
N MET A 39 22.74 -5.77 2.43
CA MET A 39 22.31 -4.51 1.83
C MET A 39 21.90 -4.70 0.37
N LEU A 40 22.71 -5.41 -0.42
CA LEU A 40 22.38 -5.69 -1.82
C LEU A 40 21.13 -6.55 -1.95
N ALA A 41 21.04 -7.62 -1.16
CA ALA A 41 19.86 -8.50 -1.15
C ALA A 41 18.59 -7.75 -0.73
N SER A 42 18.67 -6.89 0.28
CA SER A 42 17.55 -6.08 0.75
C SER A 42 17.06 -5.12 -0.31
N ILE A 43 17.95 -4.43 -1.03
CA ILE A 43 17.58 -3.52 -2.12
C ILE A 43 16.90 -4.28 -3.25
N MET A 44 17.46 -5.43 -3.66
CA MET A 44 16.88 -6.25 -4.72
C MET A 44 15.50 -6.79 -4.34
N LEU A 45 15.37 -7.33 -3.13
CA LEU A 45 14.11 -7.84 -2.60
C LEU A 45 13.05 -6.74 -2.54
N PHE A 46 13.39 -5.59 -1.96
CA PHE A 46 12.45 -4.49 -1.81
C PHE A 46 12.03 -3.90 -3.16
N THR A 47 12.96 -3.74 -4.09
CA THR A 47 12.66 -3.27 -5.46
C THR A 47 11.73 -4.24 -6.18
N HIS A 48 11.96 -5.55 -6.03
CA HIS A 48 11.12 -6.56 -6.65
C HIS A 48 9.71 -6.56 -6.05
N ALA A 49 9.60 -6.52 -4.72
CA ALA A 49 8.32 -6.43 -4.01
C ALA A 49 7.53 -5.19 -4.44
N LEU A 50 8.16 -4.00 -4.46
CA LEU A 50 7.49 -2.77 -4.90
C LEU A 50 7.00 -2.86 -6.36
N ARG A 51 7.78 -3.46 -7.27
CA ARG A 51 7.37 -3.63 -8.67
C ARG A 51 6.19 -4.59 -8.79
N GLN A 52 6.20 -5.67 -8.01
CA GLN A 52 5.10 -6.64 -8.01
C GLN A 52 3.82 -6.00 -7.47
N GLU A 53 3.88 -5.31 -6.34
CA GLU A 53 2.75 -4.58 -5.75
C GLU A 53 2.21 -3.51 -6.71
N ALA A 54 3.10 -2.69 -7.28
CA ALA A 54 2.70 -1.68 -8.27
C ALA A 54 2.04 -2.33 -9.50
N GLY A 55 2.57 -3.46 -9.98
CA GLY A 55 1.97 -4.21 -11.09
C GLY A 55 0.56 -4.70 -10.76
N MET A 56 0.34 -5.25 -9.57
CA MET A 56 -0.99 -5.71 -9.14
C MET A 56 -1.99 -4.56 -8.99
N VAL A 57 -1.58 -3.44 -8.40
CA VAL A 57 -2.43 -2.24 -8.27
C VAL A 57 -2.80 -1.67 -9.64
N LEU A 58 -1.85 -1.62 -10.57
CA LEU A 58 -2.06 -1.06 -11.91
C LEU A 58 -2.92 -1.94 -12.81
N GLN A 59 -3.02 -3.26 -12.57
CA GLN A 59 -3.90 -4.14 -13.36
C GLN A 59 -5.37 -3.73 -13.29
N SER A 60 -5.80 -3.20 -12.13
CA SER A 60 -7.15 -2.67 -11.94
C SER A 60 -7.28 -1.17 -12.25
N ALA A 61 -6.18 -0.49 -12.57
CA ALA A 61 -6.18 0.94 -12.82
C ALA A 61 -6.62 1.25 -14.27
N PRO A 62 -7.27 2.41 -14.49
CA PRO A 62 -7.58 2.85 -15.85
C PRO A 62 -6.30 3.19 -16.62
N GLU A 63 -6.32 2.95 -17.93
CA GLU A 63 -5.20 3.28 -18.83
C GLU A 63 -4.97 4.79 -18.94
N ILE A 64 -6.04 5.58 -18.87
CA ILE A 64 -6.01 7.04 -18.96
C ILE A 64 -6.86 7.64 -17.84
N ILE A 65 -6.26 8.57 -17.09
CA ILE A 65 -6.94 9.36 -16.07
C ILE A 65 -7.04 10.80 -16.57
N LEU A 66 -8.26 11.30 -16.69
CA LEU A 66 -8.53 12.69 -17.02
C LEU A 66 -8.77 13.47 -15.73
N GLN A 67 -7.99 14.53 -15.52
CA GLN A 67 -8.13 15.38 -14.36
C GLN A 67 -8.05 16.86 -14.75
N ARG A 68 -8.95 17.66 -14.21
CA ARG A 68 -8.94 19.12 -14.41
C ARG A 68 -8.16 19.79 -13.31
N MET A 69 -7.31 20.73 -13.70
CA MET A 69 -6.50 21.55 -12.81
C MET A 69 -6.88 23.03 -12.96
N VAL A 70 -7.06 23.73 -11.84
CA VAL A 70 -7.27 25.18 -11.80
C VAL A 70 -6.33 25.76 -10.74
N ALA A 71 -5.46 26.69 -11.15
CA ALA A 71 -4.44 27.31 -10.28
C ALA A 71 -3.60 26.28 -9.49
N GLY A 72 -3.24 25.15 -10.12
CA GLY A 72 -2.44 24.09 -9.51
C GLY A 72 -3.20 23.16 -8.55
N ARG A 73 -4.53 23.29 -8.41
CA ARG A 73 -5.38 22.39 -7.61
C ARG A 73 -6.32 21.57 -8.48
N HIS A 74 -6.65 20.37 -8.01
CA HIS A 74 -7.69 19.55 -8.62
C HIS A 74 -9.03 20.30 -8.59
N ALA A 75 -9.72 20.30 -9.72
CA ALA A 75 -11.03 20.92 -9.86
C ALA A 75 -12.04 19.89 -10.38
N LEU A 76 -13.30 20.09 -10.01
CA LEU A 76 -14.39 19.26 -10.48
C LEU A 76 -14.52 19.34 -12.00
N VAL A 77 -14.77 18.18 -12.61
CA VAL A 77 -15.04 18.03 -14.03
C VAL A 77 -16.56 17.90 -14.19
N PRO A 78 -17.20 18.68 -15.07
CA PRO A 78 -18.61 18.49 -15.41
C PRO A 78 -18.90 17.07 -15.91
N ALA A 79 -19.98 16.45 -15.45
CA ALA A 79 -20.29 15.05 -15.75
C ALA A 79 -20.59 14.81 -17.26
N ASP A 80 -21.09 15.82 -17.97
CA ASP A 80 -21.36 15.76 -19.41
C ASP A 80 -20.10 15.56 -20.26
N TYR A 81 -18.92 15.86 -19.71
CA TYR A 81 -17.65 15.60 -20.39
C TYR A 81 -17.39 14.11 -20.56
N LEU A 82 -17.91 13.25 -19.68
CA LEU A 82 -17.72 11.81 -19.80
C LEU A 82 -18.29 11.28 -21.12
N GLU A 83 -19.46 11.77 -21.53
CA GLU A 83 -20.08 11.42 -22.81
C GLU A 83 -19.28 11.94 -24.00
N LYS A 84 -18.84 13.20 -23.94
CA LYS A 84 -18.02 13.82 -25.00
C LYS A 84 -16.71 13.05 -25.18
N MET A 85 -16.00 12.72 -24.10
CA MET A 85 -14.75 11.98 -24.14
C MET A 85 -14.97 10.53 -24.60
N GLY A 86 -16.08 9.92 -24.21
CA GLY A 86 -16.48 8.58 -24.67
C GLY A 86 -16.72 8.47 -26.17
N SER A 87 -16.98 9.58 -26.87
CA SER A 87 -17.17 9.59 -28.32
C SER A 87 -15.86 9.53 -29.13
N LEU A 88 -14.72 9.70 -28.46
CA LEU A 88 -13.42 9.66 -29.11
C LEU A 88 -13.10 8.22 -29.58
N ARG A 89 -12.60 8.13 -30.82
CA ARG A 89 -12.22 6.84 -31.40
C ARG A 89 -11.12 6.18 -30.56
N GLY A 90 -11.36 4.94 -30.14
CA GLY A 90 -10.42 4.15 -29.34
C GLY A 90 -10.79 4.07 -27.86
N VAL A 91 -11.76 4.87 -27.39
CA VAL A 91 -12.31 4.71 -26.03
C VAL A 91 -13.28 3.54 -26.03
N THR A 92 -12.96 2.49 -25.27
CA THR A 92 -13.77 1.27 -25.16
C THR A 92 -14.61 1.22 -23.89
N ASP A 93 -14.10 1.78 -22.79
CA ASP A 93 -14.79 1.92 -21.50
C ASP A 93 -14.58 3.34 -20.95
N LYS A 94 -15.57 3.85 -20.22
CA LYS A 94 -15.55 5.17 -19.61
C LYS A 94 -16.26 5.14 -18.28
N LYS A 95 -15.63 5.70 -17.25
CA LYS A 95 -16.20 5.76 -15.89
C LYS A 95 -15.88 7.09 -15.24
N GLY A 96 -16.88 7.67 -14.59
CA GLY A 96 -16.67 8.79 -13.68
C GLY A 96 -16.00 8.29 -12.42
N ARG A 97 -15.13 9.12 -11.81
CA ARG A 97 -14.54 8.83 -10.51
C ARG A 97 -14.83 9.97 -9.56
N LEU A 98 -15.56 9.68 -8.50
CA LEU A 98 -15.82 10.63 -7.42
C LEU A 98 -14.98 10.25 -6.21
N TRP A 99 -14.08 11.15 -5.82
CA TRP A 99 -13.24 11.00 -4.65
C TRP A 99 -12.85 12.37 -4.09
N GLY A 100 -12.44 12.41 -2.83
CA GLY A 100 -12.00 13.63 -2.17
C GLY A 100 -11.38 13.37 -0.80
N TYR A 101 -10.91 14.43 -0.16
CA TYR A 101 -10.39 14.37 1.20
C TYR A 101 -11.41 14.92 2.18
N PHE A 102 -11.64 14.18 3.26
CA PHE A 102 -12.43 14.62 4.40
C PHE A 102 -11.52 14.77 5.62
N TYR A 103 -11.45 15.96 6.19
CA TYR A 103 -10.71 16.17 7.43
C TYR A 103 -11.58 15.82 8.64
N ASP A 104 -11.17 14.83 9.42
CA ASP A 104 -11.81 14.51 10.70
C ASP A 104 -11.14 15.27 11.85
N PRO A 105 -11.83 16.23 12.49
CA PRO A 105 -11.27 17.02 13.57
C PRO A 105 -11.05 16.23 14.87
N THR A 106 -11.75 15.10 15.04
CA THR A 106 -11.69 14.25 16.25
C THR A 106 -10.34 13.55 16.34
N VAL A 107 -9.89 12.98 15.22
CA VAL A 107 -8.62 12.25 15.13
C VAL A 107 -7.50 13.10 14.51
N LYS A 108 -7.82 14.32 14.05
CA LYS A 108 -6.91 15.26 13.37
C LYS A 108 -6.23 14.63 12.15
N ALA A 109 -6.98 13.85 11.37
CA ALA A 109 -6.49 13.12 10.21
C ALA A 109 -7.36 13.40 8.98
N ASN A 110 -6.79 13.25 7.79
CA ASN A 110 -7.56 13.25 6.54
C ASN A 110 -7.93 11.82 6.21
N TYR A 111 -9.18 11.63 5.82
CA TYR A 111 -9.68 10.41 5.19
C TYR A 111 -9.79 10.62 3.70
N THR A 112 -9.42 9.61 2.95
CA THR A 112 -9.66 9.54 1.51
C THR A 112 -11.05 8.96 1.32
N MET A 113 -12.01 9.76 0.87
CA MET A 113 -13.35 9.29 0.55
C MET A 113 -13.44 8.94 -0.94
N MET A 114 -13.94 7.75 -1.27
CA MET A 114 -14.06 7.27 -2.63
C MET A 114 -15.38 6.56 -2.86
N VAL A 115 -16.01 6.85 -4.01
CA VAL A 115 -17.16 6.07 -4.46
C VAL A 115 -16.67 4.91 -5.32
N ASP A 116 -17.07 3.69 -4.93
CA ASP A 116 -16.85 2.47 -5.69
C ASP A 116 -18.20 1.85 -6.09
N GLU A 117 -18.62 2.10 -7.33
CA GLU A 117 -19.88 1.58 -7.88
C GLU A 117 -19.89 0.04 -7.95
N ALA A 118 -18.73 -0.61 -8.05
CA ALA A 118 -18.66 -2.06 -8.18
C ALA A 118 -19.01 -2.79 -6.88
N ARG A 119 -18.90 -2.12 -5.72
CA ARG A 119 -19.25 -2.70 -4.42
C ARG A 119 -20.75 -2.75 -4.15
N GLY A 120 -21.57 -2.00 -4.90
CA GLY A 120 -23.03 -2.03 -4.75
C GLY A 120 -23.52 -1.63 -3.36
N LEU A 121 -22.82 -0.72 -2.68
CA LEU A 121 -23.21 -0.21 -1.37
C LEU A 121 -24.53 0.56 -1.45
N THR A 122 -25.37 0.43 -0.43
CA THR A 122 -26.54 1.30 -0.28
C THR A 122 -26.13 2.71 0.14
N ALA A 123 -27.05 3.68 0.02
CA ALA A 123 -26.79 5.08 0.33
C ALA A 123 -26.37 5.37 1.79
N MET A 124 -26.54 4.40 2.71
CA MET A 124 -26.17 4.52 4.12
C MET A 124 -25.19 3.43 4.55
N GLU A 125 -24.49 2.80 3.62
CA GLU A 125 -23.42 1.84 3.91
C GLU A 125 -22.06 2.42 3.52
N VAL A 126 -21.02 1.97 4.22
CA VAL A 126 -19.64 2.39 3.95
C VAL A 126 -18.68 1.23 4.20
N VAL A 127 -17.53 1.27 3.52
CA VAL A 127 -16.40 0.38 3.78
C VAL A 127 -15.26 1.23 4.28
N ILE A 128 -14.63 0.85 5.39
CA ILE A 128 -13.58 1.68 5.98
C ILE A 128 -12.24 0.95 6.05
N GLY A 129 -11.17 1.71 5.98
CA GLY A 129 -9.82 1.23 6.25
C GLY A 129 -9.66 0.74 7.69
N ALA A 130 -8.77 -0.24 7.88
CA ALA A 130 -8.45 -0.77 9.20
C ALA A 130 -7.89 0.30 10.17
N GLY A 131 -7.23 1.35 9.65
CA GLY A 131 -6.75 2.47 10.44
C GLY A 131 -7.87 3.30 11.04
N ILE A 132 -8.89 3.61 10.25
CA ILE A 132 -10.09 4.33 10.71
C ILE A 132 -10.83 3.50 11.77
N ALA A 133 -11.04 2.21 11.50
CA ALA A 133 -11.69 1.30 12.43
C ALA A 133 -10.99 1.29 13.81
N ARG A 134 -9.66 1.18 13.82
CA ARG A 134 -8.87 1.23 15.07
C ARG A 134 -8.87 2.60 15.73
N ALA A 135 -8.75 3.68 14.96
CA ALA A 135 -8.70 5.03 15.51
C ALA A 135 -10.03 5.47 16.14
N LYS A 136 -11.15 4.98 15.61
CA LYS A 136 -12.50 5.26 16.12
C LYS A 136 -13.06 4.18 17.05
N GLY A 137 -12.42 3.02 17.14
CA GLY A 137 -12.91 1.89 17.93
C GLY A 137 -14.23 1.33 17.41
N ILE A 138 -14.42 1.30 16.08
CA ILE A 138 -15.65 0.84 15.43
C ILE A 138 -15.40 -0.42 14.60
N GLY A 139 -16.39 -1.31 14.58
CA GLY A 139 -16.39 -2.57 13.85
C GLY A 139 -17.43 -2.63 12.73
N ILE A 140 -17.54 -3.81 12.09
CA ILE A 140 -18.61 -4.09 11.13
C ILE A 140 -19.96 -4.07 11.86
N GLY A 141 -20.94 -3.37 11.31
CA GLY A 141 -22.28 -3.18 11.87
C GLY A 141 -22.44 -1.89 12.68
N ASP A 142 -21.34 -1.29 13.13
CA ASP A 142 -21.36 0.01 13.81
C ASP A 142 -21.60 1.16 12.82
N TYR A 143 -21.79 2.37 13.34
CA TYR A 143 -22.04 3.57 12.54
C TYR A 143 -20.88 4.56 12.64
N ILE A 144 -20.56 5.18 11.51
CA ILE A 144 -19.65 6.31 11.40
C ILE A 144 -20.39 7.51 10.80
N SER A 145 -20.18 8.69 11.39
CA SER A 145 -20.83 9.92 10.94
C SER A 145 -19.83 10.91 10.37
N PHE A 146 -20.19 11.54 9.25
CA PHE A 146 -19.44 12.59 8.59
C PHE A 146 -20.28 13.85 8.50
N ARG A 147 -19.65 15.02 8.65
CA ARG A 147 -20.33 16.31 8.54
C ARG A 147 -20.04 16.93 7.18
N ALA A 148 -21.08 17.21 6.41
CA ALA A 148 -20.96 17.89 5.13
C ALA A 148 -20.61 19.38 5.32
N TYR A 149 -20.26 20.03 4.21
CA TYR A 149 -19.81 21.44 4.21
C TYR A 149 -20.91 22.42 4.64
N ASP A 150 -22.18 22.04 4.46
CA ASP A 150 -23.39 22.76 4.86
C ASP A 150 -23.73 22.56 6.35
N GLY A 151 -23.03 21.66 7.04
CA GLY A 151 -23.20 21.36 8.45
C GLY A 151 -24.06 20.12 8.72
N ASP A 152 -24.67 19.53 7.70
CA ASP A 152 -25.50 18.33 7.84
C ASP A 152 -24.65 17.11 8.20
N ALA A 153 -25.20 16.24 9.04
CA ALA A 153 -24.53 15.01 9.49
C ALA A 153 -25.11 13.79 8.77
N PHE A 154 -24.25 13.05 8.08
CA PHE A 154 -24.59 11.81 7.41
C PHE A 154 -23.98 10.64 8.18
N SER A 155 -24.80 9.64 8.51
CA SER A 155 -24.35 8.44 9.23
C SER A 155 -24.45 7.22 8.33
N PHE A 156 -23.38 6.44 8.31
CA PHE A 156 -23.24 5.25 7.49
C PHE A 156 -22.94 4.04 8.37
N GLN A 157 -23.57 2.92 8.07
CA GLN A 157 -23.25 1.64 8.69
C GLN A 157 -22.00 1.06 8.05
N VAL A 158 -21.04 0.65 8.87
CA VAL A 158 -19.82 -0.01 8.43
C VAL A 158 -20.17 -1.41 7.95
N LYS A 159 -20.14 -1.62 6.64
CA LYS A 159 -20.45 -2.91 6.02
C LYS A 159 -19.27 -3.87 6.02
N GLU A 160 -18.08 -3.31 5.82
CA GLU A 160 -16.84 -4.05 5.68
C GLU A 160 -15.69 -3.20 6.19
N ILE A 161 -14.65 -3.87 6.69
CA ILE A 161 -13.35 -3.25 6.97
C ILE A 161 -12.35 -3.82 5.97
N ILE A 162 -11.65 -2.94 5.26
CA ILE A 162 -10.66 -3.32 4.26
C ILE A 162 -9.59 -4.19 4.92
N ASN A 163 -9.17 -5.23 4.20
CA ASN A 163 -8.19 -6.19 4.67
C ASN A 163 -6.92 -5.46 5.21
N PRO A 164 -6.51 -5.71 6.47
CA PRO A 164 -5.32 -5.09 7.05
C PRO A 164 -4.02 -5.34 6.27
N VAL A 165 -3.97 -6.39 5.43
CA VAL A 165 -2.79 -6.66 4.58
C VAL A 165 -2.53 -5.51 3.59
N THR A 166 -3.57 -4.79 3.13
CA THR A 166 -3.43 -3.66 2.21
C THR A 166 -3.35 -2.31 2.93
N GLU A 167 -3.19 -2.32 4.25
CA GLU A 167 -3.31 -1.12 5.07
C GLU A 167 -2.30 -0.03 4.73
N LEU A 168 -1.14 -0.41 4.18
CA LEU A 168 -0.11 0.53 3.71
C LEU A 168 -0.67 1.62 2.77
N VAL A 169 -1.73 1.31 2.00
CA VAL A 169 -2.35 2.22 1.04
C VAL A 169 -3.85 2.43 1.24
N SER A 170 -4.45 1.84 2.27
CA SER A 170 -5.91 1.86 2.50
C SER A 170 -6.32 2.18 3.93
N SER A 171 -5.36 2.52 4.80
CA SER A 171 -5.61 2.77 6.23
C SER A 171 -6.63 3.87 6.47
N ASP A 172 -6.60 4.93 5.65
CA ASP A 172 -7.44 6.13 5.70
C ASP A 172 -8.56 6.15 4.64
N LEU A 173 -8.80 5.05 3.93
CA LEU A 173 -9.81 4.97 2.89
C LEU A 173 -11.21 4.76 3.47
N VAL A 174 -12.18 5.47 2.90
CA VAL A 174 -13.63 5.41 3.18
C VAL A 174 -14.38 5.26 1.87
#